data_AF-A0A1H5R2S6-F1
#
_entry.id   AF-A0A1H5R2S6-F1
#
_cell.length_a   1.000
_cell.length_b   1.000
_cell.length_c   1.000
_cell.angle_alpha   90.00
_cell.angle_beta   90.00
_cell.angle_gamma   90.00
#
_symmetry.space_group_name_H-M   'P 1'
#
loop_
_entity.id
_entity.type
_entity.pdbx_description
1 polymer ?
#
loop_
_entity_poly.entity_id
_entity_poly.type
_entity_poly.pdbx_seq_one_letter_code
_entity_poly.pdbx_strand_id
1 'polypeptide(L)'
;MVHGRSRPLLRVVPPASAPEPRPAGSGPRDRYADLDDRRLAAILAAEDTAEEHGLSPHTRSTCYVHRCWAHQCVGDPLHVLVVTGHRWCRRCECPVDVAVDETPPGAVHLFCPRCGQAGSAANREVRQACRTSLAAMHGGDTPTLYRIPDA
;
A
#
# COMPACT_ATOMS: atom_id res chain seq x y z
N MET A 1 -65.69 -34.71 -25.41
CA MET A 1 -64.24 -35.04 -25.47
C MET A 1 -63.51 -34.03 -24.59
N VAL A 2 -63.15 -34.42 -23.37
CA VAL A 2 -62.63 -33.51 -22.32
C VAL A 2 -61.10 -33.64 -22.29
N HIS A 3 -60.38 -32.59 -22.65
CA HIS A 3 -58.91 -32.57 -22.67
C HIS A 3 -58.37 -32.44 -21.24
N GLY A 4 -57.88 -33.55 -20.68
CA GLY A 4 -57.21 -33.59 -19.39
C GLY A 4 -55.86 -32.86 -19.45
N ARG A 5 -55.77 -31.71 -18.78
CA ARG A 5 -54.51 -30.98 -18.56
C ARG A 5 -53.63 -31.78 -17.61
N SER A 6 -52.57 -32.39 -18.15
CA SER A 6 -51.52 -33.04 -17.35
C SER A 6 -50.75 -31.97 -16.56
N ARG A 7 -50.79 -32.04 -15.22
CA ARG A 7 -49.95 -31.20 -14.34
C ARG A 7 -48.52 -31.78 -14.32
N PRO A 8 -47.48 -30.96 -14.47
CA PRO A 8 -46.11 -31.43 -14.31
C PRO A 8 -45.87 -31.75 -12.82
N LEU A 9 -45.49 -32.99 -12.54
CA LEU A 9 -45.01 -33.39 -11.22
C LEU A 9 -43.58 -32.86 -11.06
N LEU A 10 -43.41 -31.80 -10.28
CA LEU A 10 -42.10 -31.31 -9.87
C LEU A 10 -41.45 -32.36 -8.96
N ARG A 11 -40.34 -32.96 -9.41
CA ARG A 11 -39.52 -33.85 -8.61
C ARG A 11 -38.49 -33.01 -7.86
N VAL A 12 -38.57 -33.02 -6.53
CA VAL A 12 -37.53 -32.43 -5.67
C VAL A 12 -36.28 -33.33 -5.75
N VAL A 13 -35.18 -32.77 -6.26
CA VAL A 13 -33.86 -33.40 -6.22
C VAL A 13 -33.22 -33.02 -4.88
N PRO A 14 -32.85 -33.98 -4.02
CA PRO A 14 -32.10 -33.66 -2.81
C PRO A 14 -30.74 -33.09 -3.23
N PRO A 15 -30.19 -32.08 -2.51
CA PRO A 15 -28.92 -31.49 -2.89
C PRO A 15 -27.87 -32.60 -2.93
N ALA A 16 -27.25 -32.78 -4.09
CA ALA A 16 -26.00 -33.52 -4.20
C ALA A 16 -25.07 -32.93 -3.13
N SER A 17 -24.51 -33.79 -2.29
CA SER A 17 -23.56 -33.41 -1.24
C SER A 17 -22.65 -32.32 -1.78
N ALA A 18 -22.77 -31.13 -1.20
CA ALA A 18 -21.93 -30.01 -1.57
C ALA A 18 -20.47 -30.51 -1.54
N PRO A 19 -19.64 -30.22 -2.55
CA PRO A 19 -18.22 -30.50 -2.43
C PRO A 19 -17.76 -29.86 -1.12
N GLU A 20 -17.12 -30.65 -0.26
CA GLU A 20 -16.55 -30.15 0.99
C GLU A 20 -15.77 -28.88 0.65
N PRO A 21 -15.92 -27.79 1.44
CA PRO A 21 -15.11 -26.61 1.23
C PRO A 21 -13.66 -27.08 1.27
N ARG A 22 -12.95 -26.88 0.14
CA ARG A 22 -11.50 -27.04 0.10
C ARG A 22 -10.96 -26.39 1.38
N PRO A 23 -10.13 -27.07 2.19
CA PRO A 23 -9.55 -26.43 3.36
C PRO A 23 -8.96 -25.14 2.85
N ALA A 24 -9.42 -24.01 3.43
CA ALA A 24 -8.91 -22.70 3.08
C ALA A 24 -7.40 -22.85 3.09
N GLY A 25 -6.79 -22.74 1.91
CA GLY A 25 -5.34 -22.88 1.78
C GLY A 25 -4.76 -21.98 2.85
N SER A 26 -3.93 -22.56 3.73
CA SER A 26 -3.29 -21.89 4.85
C SER A 26 -3.11 -20.42 4.49
N GLY A 27 -3.96 -19.56 5.10
CA GLY A 27 -3.96 -18.14 4.78
C GLY A 27 -2.52 -17.63 4.86
N PRO A 28 -2.14 -16.62 4.05
CA PRO A 28 -0.79 -16.10 4.11
C PRO A 28 -0.49 -15.86 5.59
N ARG A 29 0.52 -16.57 6.12
CA ARG A 29 1.02 -16.33 7.48
C ARG A 29 1.05 -14.83 7.63
N ASP A 30 0.38 -14.30 8.66
CA ASP A 30 0.34 -12.85 8.89
C ASP A 30 1.79 -12.36 8.91
N ARG A 31 2.20 -11.79 7.78
CA ARG A 31 3.60 -11.51 7.43
C ARG A 31 4.21 -10.52 8.41
N TYR A 32 3.34 -9.79 9.11
CA TYR A 32 3.66 -8.72 10.01
C TYR A 32 3.27 -9.02 11.46
N ALA A 33 2.98 -10.29 11.79
CA ALA A 33 2.59 -10.71 13.14
C ALA A 33 3.63 -10.37 14.21
N ASP A 34 4.91 -10.34 13.85
CA ASP A 34 6.06 -9.99 14.70
C ASP A 34 6.23 -8.48 14.97
N LEU A 35 5.47 -7.60 14.32
CA LEU A 35 5.57 -6.15 14.57
C LEU A 35 4.70 -5.71 15.75
N ASP A 36 5.29 -5.07 16.75
CA ASP A 36 4.56 -4.55 17.91
C ASP A 36 3.51 -3.49 17.51
N ASP A 37 3.84 -2.63 16.56
CA ASP A 37 2.92 -1.65 15.99
C ASP A 37 1.90 -2.36 15.08
N ARG A 38 0.74 -2.68 15.67
CA ARG A 38 -0.37 -3.36 14.99
C ARG A 38 -0.96 -2.54 13.86
N ARG A 39 -0.86 -1.22 13.94
CA ARG A 39 -1.39 -0.32 12.92
C ARG A 39 -0.48 -0.31 11.70
N LEU A 40 0.82 -0.19 11.92
CA LEU A 40 1.83 -0.38 10.87
C LEU A 40 1.69 -1.75 10.22
N ALA A 41 1.54 -2.83 11.00
CA ALA A 41 1.34 -4.18 10.48
C ALA A 41 0.11 -4.28 9.57
N ALA A 42 -1.03 -3.73 10.00
CA ALA A 42 -2.26 -3.72 9.22
C ALA A 42 -2.12 -2.93 7.90
N ILE A 43 -1.46 -1.76 7.93
CA ILE A 43 -1.26 -0.95 6.71
C ILE A 43 -0.25 -1.62 5.76
N LEU A 44 0.82 -2.22 6.26
CA LEU A 44 1.76 -3.00 5.44
C LEU A 44 1.03 -4.12 4.68
N ALA A 45 0.18 -4.89 5.37
CA ALA A 45 -0.62 -5.95 4.75
C ALA A 45 -1.64 -5.41 3.73
N ALA A 46 -2.29 -4.29 4.05
CA ALA A 46 -3.25 -3.66 3.15
C ALA A 46 -2.57 -3.10 1.89
N GLU A 47 -1.40 -2.49 2.02
CA GLU A 47 -0.62 -1.99 0.88
C GLU A 47 -0.08 -3.12 0.01
N ASP A 48 0.40 -4.24 0.59
CA ASP A 48 0.80 -5.42 -0.18
C ASP A 48 -0.36 -5.92 -1.05
N THR A 49 -1.56 -6.01 -0.47
CA THR A 49 -2.77 -6.38 -1.21
C THR A 49 -3.12 -5.33 -2.27
N ALA A 50 -3.01 -4.04 -1.96
CA ALA A 50 -3.32 -2.97 -2.91
C ALA A 50 -2.32 -2.93 -4.10
N GLU A 51 -1.05 -3.26 -3.88
CA GLU A 51 -0.05 -3.37 -4.94
C GLU A 51 -0.38 -4.48 -5.94
N GLU A 52 -0.87 -5.63 -5.46
CA GLU A 52 -1.39 -6.70 -6.34
C GLU A 52 -2.53 -6.21 -7.25
N HIS A 53 -3.20 -5.13 -6.86
CA HIS A 53 -4.30 -4.50 -7.59
C HIS A 53 -3.91 -3.17 -8.27
N GLY A 54 -2.61 -2.83 -8.34
CA GLY A 54 -2.12 -1.70 -9.13
C GLY A 54 -1.74 -0.44 -8.34
N LEU A 55 -1.66 -0.49 -7.01
CA LEU A 55 -1.01 0.56 -6.24
C LEU A 55 0.45 0.70 -6.66
N SER A 56 0.92 1.93 -6.88
CA SER A 56 2.33 2.17 -7.18
C SER A 56 3.18 1.99 -5.92
N PRO A 57 4.30 1.23 -5.97
CA PRO A 57 5.22 1.10 -4.83
C PRO A 57 5.77 2.44 -4.33
N HIS A 58 5.84 3.46 -5.20
CA HIS A 58 6.31 4.80 -4.85
C HIS A 58 5.26 5.64 -4.11
N THR A 59 4.02 5.18 -4.05
CA THR A 59 2.92 5.85 -3.34
C THR A 59 2.63 5.26 -1.96
N ARG A 60 3.31 4.17 -1.59
CA ARG A 60 3.18 3.57 -0.27
C ARG A 60 3.51 4.57 0.84
N SER A 61 2.73 4.49 1.90
CA SER A 61 2.97 5.15 3.18
C SER A 61 3.86 4.32 4.10
N THR A 62 4.05 3.03 3.83
CA THR A 62 4.95 2.14 4.58
C THR A 62 6.09 1.63 3.69
N CYS A 63 7.18 1.22 4.33
CA CYS A 63 8.28 0.57 3.65
C CYS A 63 8.21 -0.93 3.91
N TYR A 64 7.92 -1.72 2.88
CA TYR A 64 7.95 -3.18 2.95
C TYR A 64 9.35 -3.73 3.31
N VAL A 65 10.42 -3.09 2.84
CA VAL A 65 11.80 -3.55 3.05
C VAL A 65 12.23 -3.41 4.50
N HIS A 66 12.03 -2.22 5.08
CA HIS A 66 12.41 -1.90 6.46
C HIS A 66 11.30 -2.17 7.47
N ARG A 67 10.09 -2.50 6.98
CA ARG A 67 8.89 -2.82 7.78
C ARG A 67 8.57 -1.71 8.78
N CYS A 68 8.62 -0.46 8.31
CA CYS A 68 8.40 0.76 9.09
C CYS A 68 7.55 1.76 8.31
N TRP A 69 7.22 2.90 8.92
CA TRP A 69 6.62 4.01 8.18
C TRP A 69 7.63 4.57 7.16
N ALA A 70 7.21 4.84 5.93
CA ALA A 70 8.11 5.25 4.86
C ALA A 70 8.95 6.50 5.21
N HIS A 71 8.37 7.45 5.96
CA HIS A 71 9.10 8.65 6.40
C HIS A 71 10.26 8.35 7.36
N GLN A 72 10.23 7.22 8.08
CA GLN A 72 11.26 6.85 9.05
C GLN A 72 12.53 6.31 8.39
N CYS A 73 12.40 5.70 7.21
CA CYS A 73 13.54 5.14 6.48
C CYS A 73 13.89 5.90 5.21
N VAL A 74 13.11 6.90 4.77
CA VAL A 74 13.31 7.57 3.47
C VAL A 74 14.71 8.14 3.27
N GLY A 75 15.43 8.48 4.35
CA GLY A 75 16.83 8.95 4.31
C GLY A 75 17.86 7.87 3.96
N ASP A 76 17.51 6.59 4.09
CA ASP A 76 18.40 5.46 3.81
C ASP A 76 18.83 5.39 2.33
N PRO A 77 20.11 5.12 2.02
CA PRO A 77 20.59 5.02 0.63
C PRO A 77 19.83 4.02 -0.25
N LEU A 78 19.20 2.99 0.31
CA LEU A 78 18.35 2.04 -0.44
C LEU A 78 17.17 2.71 -1.14
N HIS A 79 16.74 3.89 -0.70
CA HIS A 79 15.65 4.64 -1.30
C HIS A 79 16.10 5.66 -2.37
N VAL A 80 17.38 5.64 -2.75
CA VAL A 80 17.88 6.41 -3.89
C VAL A 80 17.71 5.59 -5.17
N LEU A 81 16.77 6.00 -6.02
CA LEU A 81 16.51 5.35 -7.31
C LEU A 81 16.94 6.28 -8.44
N VAL A 82 18.20 6.15 -8.86
CA VAL A 82 18.81 7.00 -9.90
C VAL A 82 18.02 6.98 -11.21
N VAL A 83 17.55 5.78 -11.61
CA VAL A 83 16.84 5.55 -12.87
C VAL A 83 15.52 6.33 -12.92
N THR A 84 14.67 6.17 -11.90
CA THR A 84 13.37 6.85 -11.82
C THR A 84 13.47 8.28 -11.29
N GLY A 85 14.61 8.64 -10.69
CA GLY A 85 14.89 9.98 -10.18
C GLY A 85 14.43 10.23 -8.75
N HIS A 86 13.99 9.19 -8.03
CA HIS A 86 13.60 9.32 -6.62
C HIS A 86 14.84 9.55 -5.77
N ARG A 87 14.80 10.59 -4.95
CA ARG A 87 15.93 11.08 -4.16
C ARG A 87 17.20 11.31 -4.98
N TRP A 88 17.06 11.70 -6.24
CA TRP A 88 18.20 11.96 -7.12
C TRP A 88 18.13 13.34 -7.75
N CYS A 89 19.23 14.08 -7.68
CA CYS A 89 19.37 15.35 -8.36
C CYS A 89 20.07 15.13 -9.71
N ARG A 90 19.32 15.10 -10.82
CA ARG A 90 19.90 14.91 -12.16
C ARG A 90 20.88 16.01 -12.57
N ARG A 91 20.73 17.23 -12.03
CA ARG A 91 21.64 18.35 -12.35
C ARG A 91 23.00 18.22 -11.67
N CYS A 92 23.01 17.71 -10.44
CA CYS A 92 24.22 17.63 -9.62
C CYS A 92 24.80 16.22 -9.55
N GLU A 93 24.09 15.24 -10.13
CA GLU A 93 24.41 13.82 -10.14
C GLU A 93 24.73 13.30 -8.74
N CYS A 94 23.86 13.63 -7.78
CA CYS A 94 24.02 13.22 -6.40
C CYS A 94 22.68 12.89 -5.73
N PRO A 95 22.69 12.11 -4.63
CA PRO A 95 21.53 11.91 -3.81
C PRO A 95 20.94 13.23 -3.29
N VAL A 96 19.63 13.22 -3.13
CA VAL A 96 18.86 14.28 -2.48
C VAL A 96 18.64 13.89 -1.02
N ASP A 97 18.94 14.82 -0.14
CA ASP A 97 18.72 14.68 1.29
C ASP A 97 17.26 14.94 1.64
N VAL A 98 16.81 14.31 2.72
CA VAL A 98 15.45 14.40 3.23
C VAL A 98 15.51 14.77 4.70
N ALA A 99 14.81 15.83 5.07
CA ALA A 99 14.57 16.20 6.46
C ALA A 99 13.09 15.98 6.77
N VAL A 100 12.82 15.29 7.88
CA VAL A 100 11.47 14.97 8.35
C VAL A 100 11.31 15.57 9.75
N ASP A 101 10.23 16.32 9.94
CA ASP A 101 9.73 16.72 11.24
C ASP A 101 8.48 15.89 11.52
N GLU A 102 8.51 15.08 12.58
CA GLU A 102 7.38 14.24 12.96
C GLU A 102 6.41 14.95 13.91
N THR A 103 6.75 16.15 14.39
CA THR A 103 5.91 16.96 15.29
C THR A 103 4.64 17.38 14.58
N PRO A 104 3.44 17.02 15.08
CA PRO A 104 2.17 17.37 14.43
C PRO A 104 2.09 18.88 14.13
N PRO A 105 1.80 19.28 12.88
CA PRO A 105 1.20 18.49 11.78
C PRO A 105 2.16 17.61 10.95
N GLY A 106 3.46 17.67 11.20
CA GLY A 106 4.51 16.97 10.46
C GLY A 106 4.94 17.70 9.20
N ALA A 107 6.23 17.68 8.88
CA ALA A 107 6.79 18.32 7.69
C ALA A 107 7.84 17.45 7.02
N VAL A 108 7.95 17.58 5.69
CA VAL A 108 8.92 16.83 4.88
C VAL A 108 9.55 17.77 3.87
N HIS A 109 10.87 17.87 3.94
CA HIS A 109 11.69 18.70 3.06
C HIS A 109 12.70 17.85 2.32
N LEU A 110 12.78 18.06 1.01
CA LEU A 110 13.81 17.44 0.17
C LEU A 110 14.69 18.55 -0.38
N PHE A 111 16.00 18.35 -0.37
CA PHE A 111 16.95 19.31 -0.91
C PHE A 111 18.18 18.60 -1.49
N CYS A 112 18.72 19.13 -2.59
CA CYS A 112 20.02 18.70 -3.08
C CYS A 112 21.11 19.38 -2.24
N PRO A 113 22.10 18.66 -1.68
CA PRO A 113 23.16 19.26 -0.88
C PRO A 113 24.07 20.21 -1.67
N ARG A 114 24.01 20.19 -3.01
CA ARG A 114 24.82 21.06 -3.88
C ARG A 114 24.08 22.29 -4.39
N CYS A 115 22.86 22.11 -4.92
CA CYS A 115 22.11 23.21 -5.55
C CYS A 115 20.84 23.63 -4.80
N GLY A 116 20.51 22.96 -3.70
CA GLY A 116 19.30 23.19 -2.90
C GLY A 116 17.99 22.72 -3.56
N GLN A 117 18.00 22.39 -4.86
CA GLN A 117 16.78 22.05 -5.60
C GLN A 117 16.44 20.56 -5.55
N ALA A 118 15.17 20.25 -5.29
CA ALA A 118 14.62 18.88 -5.33
C ALA A 118 13.19 18.83 -5.90
N GLY A 119 12.89 19.68 -6.88
CA GLY A 119 11.54 19.86 -7.42
C GLY A 119 11.10 18.88 -8.53
N SER A 120 11.85 17.81 -8.82
CA SER A 120 11.48 16.83 -9.86
C SER A 120 10.15 16.13 -9.55
N ALA A 121 9.50 15.55 -10.56
CA ALA A 121 8.26 14.78 -10.36
C ALA A 121 8.44 13.64 -9.36
N ALA A 122 9.48 12.82 -9.53
CA ALA A 122 9.83 11.75 -8.61
C ALA A 122 10.06 12.24 -7.17
N ASN A 123 10.74 13.37 -6.96
CA ASN A 123 10.94 13.91 -5.60
C ASN A 123 9.65 14.49 -5.00
N ARG A 124 8.69 14.93 -5.82
CA ARG A 124 7.35 15.27 -5.33
C ARG A 124 6.57 14.03 -4.89
N GLU A 125 6.73 12.91 -5.60
CA GLU A 125 6.16 11.62 -5.19
C GLU A 125 6.75 11.14 -3.87
N VAL A 126 8.09 11.18 -3.69
CA VAL A 126 8.73 10.89 -2.38
C VAL A 126 8.14 11.76 -1.27
N ARG A 127 8.03 13.08 -1.51
CA ARG A 127 7.47 14.01 -0.52
C ARG A 127 6.02 13.66 -0.19
N GLN A 128 5.22 13.30 -1.19
CA GLN A 128 3.83 12.93 -0.99
C GLN A 128 3.69 11.63 -0.22
N ALA A 129 4.48 10.60 -0.55
CA ALA A 129 4.54 9.34 0.17
C ALA A 129 4.89 9.55 1.65
N CYS A 130 5.90 10.38 1.95
CA CYS A 130 6.27 10.70 3.33
C CYS A 130 5.18 11.48 4.08
N ARG A 131 4.49 12.41 3.42
CA ARG A 131 3.34 13.13 4.02
C ARG A 131 2.18 12.20 4.31
N THR A 132 1.85 11.32 3.37
CA THR A 132 0.85 10.27 3.58
C THR A 132 1.27 9.35 4.70
N SER A 133 2.55 9.03 4.82
CA SER A 133 3.13 8.22 5.90
C SER A 133 2.96 8.88 7.27
N LEU A 134 3.27 10.17 7.42
CA LEU A 134 3.06 10.93 8.65
C LEU A 134 1.57 11.03 9.01
N ALA A 135 0.73 11.38 8.03
CA ALA A 135 -0.71 11.50 8.22
C ALA A 135 -1.34 10.15 8.58
N ALA A 136 -0.89 9.07 7.93
CA ALA A 136 -1.24 7.73 8.28
C ALA A 136 -0.82 7.51 9.72
N MET A 137 0.46 7.54 10.10
CA MET A 137 0.95 7.32 11.47
C MET A 137 0.12 8.03 12.56
N HIS A 138 -0.27 9.29 12.34
CA HIS A 138 -1.02 10.12 13.29
C HIS A 138 -2.56 10.06 13.18
N GLY A 139 -3.13 9.42 12.16
CA GLY A 139 -4.56 9.51 11.79
C GLY A 139 -5.59 8.86 12.74
N GLY A 140 -5.17 8.37 13.91
CA GLY A 140 -6.03 7.63 14.83
C GLY A 140 -6.71 6.43 14.15
N ASP A 141 -8.00 6.26 14.41
CA ASP A 141 -8.84 5.19 13.83
C ASP A 141 -9.30 5.48 12.38
N THR A 142 -8.92 6.63 11.81
CA THR A 142 -9.30 6.96 10.44
C THR A 142 -8.63 5.98 9.46
N PRO A 143 -9.39 5.29 8.61
CA PRO A 143 -8.82 4.39 7.62
C PRO A 143 -7.94 5.16 6.64
N THR A 144 -6.71 4.70 6.43
CA THR A 144 -5.89 5.19 5.32
C THR A 144 -6.38 4.51 4.05
N LEU A 145 -7.09 5.26 3.20
CA LEU A 145 -7.62 4.74 1.94
C LEU A 145 -6.62 4.99 0.81
N TYR A 146 -6.18 3.91 0.15
CA TYR A 146 -5.43 4.01 -1.10
C TYR A 146 -6.40 4.12 -2.27
N ARG A 147 -6.16 5.10 -3.14
CA ARG A 147 -6.89 5.20 -4.41
C ARG A 147 -6.21 4.28 -5.43
N ILE A 148 -6.84 3.16 -5.72
CA ILE A 148 -6.47 2.29 -6.83
C ILE A 148 -7.08 2.90 -8.11
N PRO A 149 -6.29 3.17 -9.18
CA PRO A 149 -6.85 3.61 -10.46
C PRO A 149 -7.81 2.57 -11.03
N ASP A 150 -8.91 3.01 -11.64
CA ASP A 150 -9.74 2.10 -12.46
C ASP A 150 -8.90 1.62 -13.67
N ALA A 151 -8.99 0.32 -13.95
CA ALA A 151 -8.20 -0.37 -14.98
C ALA A 151 -8.43 0.16 -16.40
#